data_AF-A0A9W9C680-F1
#
_entry.id   AF-A0A9W9C680-F1
#
_cell.length_a   1.000
_cell.length_b   1.000
_cell.length_c   1.000
_cell.angle_alpha   90.00
_cell.angle_beta   90.00
_cell.angle_gamma   90.00
#
_symmetry.space_group_name_H-M   'P 1'
#
loop_
_entity.id
_entity.type
_entity.pdbx_description
1 polymer ?
#
loop_
_entity_poly.entity_id
_entity_poly.type
_entity_poly.pdbx_seq_one_letter_code
_entity_poly.pdbx_strand_id
1 'polypeptide(L)'
;MAPVSPTVARKSSKARAIGDDRARVTKQKSVKQARKPKNGLLDASIPHNATHLMELAQRNSTQSPLLRLAPEIRNTIWEYAIGGSRIRVFSATYFDRPSKLSYWPFDPSGEPIMKSAFQLHKVCRQVYAETAPLLYTLNMFSFYHVSDMDRWIKLRPIGQLQLMTSIEVPFQYFSLYDRGLRTKFRKKFPNIKRISIQGTYTTIESRREESKKRVVNMVKQREGEDVEVHVVWR
;
A
#
# COMPACT_ATOMS: atom_id res chain seq x y z
N MET A 1 12.89 9.56 75.31
CA MET A 1 14.19 9.85 74.69
C MET A 1 15.04 8.60 74.79
N ALA A 2 15.32 7.94 73.66
CA ALA A 2 16.10 6.70 73.58
C ALA A 2 17.27 6.91 72.59
N PRO A 3 18.44 6.28 72.81
CA PRO A 3 19.65 6.61 72.05
C PRO A 3 19.75 5.80 70.75
N VAL A 4 20.28 6.44 69.71
CA VAL A 4 20.52 5.87 68.37
C VAL A 4 21.95 5.31 68.33
N SER A 5 22.09 4.03 67.96
CA SER A 5 23.38 3.37 67.70
C SER A 5 23.88 3.66 66.27
N PRO A 6 25.20 3.81 66.05
CA PRO A 6 25.75 4.15 64.73
C PRO A 6 25.94 2.89 63.86
N THR A 7 25.42 2.93 62.64
CA THR A 7 25.59 1.88 61.63
C THR A 7 26.86 2.12 60.82
N VAL A 8 27.83 1.21 60.89
CA VAL A 8 29.07 1.27 60.11
C VAL A 8 28.84 0.73 58.69
N ALA A 9 29.07 1.57 57.69
CA ALA A 9 28.93 1.23 56.27
C ALA A 9 30.10 0.36 55.77
N ARG A 10 29.79 -0.86 55.32
CA ARG A 10 30.75 -1.82 54.74
C ARG A 10 30.85 -1.59 53.22
N LYS A 11 31.98 -1.04 52.76
CA LYS A 11 32.27 -0.84 51.32
C LYS A 11 32.56 -2.19 50.65
N SER A 12 31.72 -2.60 49.70
CA SER A 12 31.99 -3.76 48.85
C SER A 12 32.92 -3.37 47.69
N SER A 13 34.03 -4.09 47.55
CA SER A 13 34.95 -3.96 46.44
C SER A 13 34.37 -4.65 45.19
N LYS A 14 34.19 -3.89 44.11
CA LYS A 14 33.78 -4.41 42.81
C LYS A 14 34.95 -5.13 42.15
N ALA A 15 34.88 -6.45 42.03
CA ALA A 15 35.78 -7.22 41.19
C ALA A 15 35.59 -6.82 39.71
N ARG A 16 36.68 -6.45 39.03
CA ARG A 16 36.68 -6.22 37.57
C ARG A 16 36.66 -7.57 36.88
N ALA A 17 35.58 -7.86 36.16
CA ALA A 17 35.50 -9.02 35.28
C ALA A 17 36.54 -8.89 34.17
N ILE A 18 37.38 -9.91 34.04
CA ILE A 18 38.33 -10.07 32.94
C ILE A 18 37.50 -10.44 31.70
N GLY A 19 37.35 -9.49 30.77
CA GLY A 19 36.62 -9.71 29.53
C GLY A 19 37.42 -10.60 28.59
N ASP A 20 36.84 -11.73 28.20
CA ASP A 20 37.39 -12.62 27.18
C ASP A 20 37.26 -11.96 25.80
N ASP A 21 38.37 -11.48 25.24
CA ASP A 21 38.44 -10.83 23.93
C ASP A 21 38.00 -11.76 22.77
N ARG A 22 37.90 -13.08 23.00
CA ARG A 22 37.42 -14.04 22.00
C ARG A 22 35.90 -14.09 21.87
N ALA A 23 35.15 -13.48 22.79
CA ALA A 23 33.68 -13.37 22.71
C ALA A 23 33.19 -12.18 21.87
N ARG A 24 34.09 -11.45 21.20
CA ARG A 24 33.73 -10.25 20.44
C ARG A 24 33.11 -10.60 19.09
N VAL A 25 31.81 -10.95 19.11
CA VAL A 25 30.98 -11.03 17.91
C VAL A 25 30.96 -9.64 17.24
N THR A 26 31.75 -9.48 16.18
CA THR A 26 31.70 -8.29 15.33
C THR A 26 30.36 -8.30 14.62
N LYS A 27 29.41 -7.51 15.13
CA LYS A 27 28.13 -7.25 14.45
C LYS A 27 28.45 -6.74 13.05
N GLN A 28 28.26 -7.59 12.05
CA GLN A 28 28.42 -7.27 10.64
C GLN A 28 27.59 -6.01 10.41
N LYS A 29 28.23 -4.89 10.05
CA LYS A 29 27.55 -3.62 9.79
C LYS A 29 26.47 -3.93 8.75
N SER A 30 25.21 -3.93 9.19
CA SER A 30 24.09 -4.15 8.29
C SER A 30 24.26 -3.19 7.13
N VAL A 31 24.30 -3.73 5.92
CA VAL A 31 24.38 -2.96 4.68
C VAL A 31 23.39 -1.82 4.83
N LYS A 32 23.86 -0.57 4.89
CA LYS A 32 23.03 0.60 5.14
C LYS A 32 21.85 0.51 4.18
N GLN A 33 20.67 0.16 4.68
CA GLN A 33 19.49 0.03 3.84
C GLN A 33 19.36 1.34 3.07
N ALA A 34 19.38 1.24 1.74
CA ALA A 34 19.24 2.40 0.88
C ALA A 34 18.03 3.22 1.38
N ARG A 35 18.24 4.52 1.62
CA ARG A 35 17.18 5.39 2.15
C ARG A 35 16.00 5.30 1.21
N LYS A 36 14.86 4.80 1.70
CA LYS A 36 13.62 4.77 0.91
C LYS A 36 13.25 6.23 0.62
N PRO A 37 13.11 6.63 -0.65
CA PRO A 37 12.72 7.99 -0.99
C PRO A 37 11.33 8.29 -0.41
N LYS A 38 11.07 9.58 -0.13
CA LYS A 38 9.84 10.04 0.54
C LYS A 38 8.56 9.66 -0.23
N ASN A 39 8.65 9.48 -1.54
CA ASN A 39 7.53 9.06 -2.39
C ASN A 39 7.16 7.57 -2.22
N GLY A 40 8.03 6.76 -1.61
CA GLY A 40 7.79 5.33 -1.39
C GLY A 40 7.86 4.45 -2.63
N LEU A 41 8.20 5.00 -3.78
CA LEU A 41 8.58 4.22 -4.96
C LEU A 41 10.08 3.95 -4.90
N LEU A 42 10.56 2.87 -5.49
CA LEU A 42 11.99 2.65 -5.61
C LEU A 42 12.56 3.69 -6.56
N ASP A 43 13.69 4.28 -6.17
CA ASP A 43 14.49 5.09 -7.07
C ASP A 43 15.08 4.15 -8.14
N ALA A 44 14.52 4.23 -9.34
CA ALA A 44 14.95 3.41 -10.47
C ALA A 44 16.21 3.97 -11.14
N SER A 45 16.70 5.14 -10.73
CA SER A 45 17.94 5.70 -11.26
C SER A 45 19.10 4.72 -11.05
N ILE A 46 19.97 4.67 -12.05
CA ILE A 46 21.18 3.85 -12.02
C ILE A 46 22.31 4.75 -11.54
N PRO A 47 22.99 4.41 -10.43
CA PRO A 47 24.16 5.18 -9.99
C PRO A 47 25.22 5.25 -11.10
N HIS A 48 25.81 6.42 -11.32
CA HIS A 48 26.82 6.61 -12.38
C HIS A 48 28.06 5.70 -12.22
N ASN A 49 28.35 5.26 -11.00
CA ASN A 49 29.46 4.35 -10.71
C ASN A 49 29.11 2.86 -10.89
N ALA A 50 27.87 2.52 -11.28
CA ALA A 50 27.42 1.16 -11.42
C ALA A 50 27.42 0.71 -12.90
N THR A 51 28.62 0.67 -13.52
CA THR A 51 28.82 0.36 -14.94
C THR A 51 28.08 -0.90 -15.39
N HIS A 52 28.17 -1.99 -14.62
CA HIS A 52 27.47 -3.24 -14.93
C HIS A 52 25.94 -3.10 -14.97
N LEU A 53 25.34 -2.25 -14.13
CA LEU A 53 23.89 -2.02 -14.18
C LEU A 53 23.48 -1.18 -15.41
N MET A 54 24.34 -0.25 -15.82
CA MET A 54 24.14 0.51 -17.07
C MET A 54 24.22 -0.42 -18.27
N GLU A 55 25.21 -1.31 -18.34
CA GLU A 55 25.33 -2.33 -19.39
C GLU A 55 24.11 -3.24 -19.45
N LEU A 56 23.61 -3.73 -18.30
CA LEU A 56 22.39 -4.52 -18.25
C LEU A 56 21.16 -3.74 -18.73
N ALA A 57 21.03 -2.47 -18.36
CA ALA A 57 19.94 -1.62 -18.81
C ALA A 57 20.01 -1.39 -20.33
N GLN A 58 21.19 -1.13 -20.87
CA GLN A 58 21.42 -0.96 -22.31
C GLN A 58 21.17 -2.26 -23.09
N ARG A 59 21.62 -3.40 -22.57
CA ARG A 59 21.33 -4.70 -23.17
C ARG A 59 19.83 -4.96 -23.17
N ASN A 60 19.15 -4.67 -22.07
CA ASN A 60 17.70 -4.84 -21.98
C ASN A 60 16.95 -3.95 -22.97
N SER A 61 17.34 -2.68 -23.14
CA SER A 61 16.67 -1.77 -24.08
C SER A 61 16.88 -2.15 -25.55
N THR A 62 18.00 -2.80 -25.88
CA THR A 62 18.36 -3.16 -27.27
C THR A 62 17.93 -4.58 -27.64
N GLN A 63 18.08 -5.54 -26.73
CA GLN A 63 17.88 -6.96 -26.99
C GLN A 63 16.51 -7.49 -26.54
N SER A 64 15.83 -6.82 -25.59
CA SER A 64 14.49 -7.27 -25.18
C SER A 64 13.46 -6.92 -26.26
N PRO A 65 12.71 -7.89 -26.79
CA PRO A 65 11.63 -7.61 -27.74
C PRO A 65 10.56 -6.67 -27.20
N LEU A 66 10.35 -6.67 -25.88
CA LEU A 66 9.36 -5.84 -25.20
C LEU A 66 9.89 -4.43 -24.89
N LEU A 67 11.13 -4.31 -24.40
CA LEU A 67 11.68 -3.01 -24.00
C LEU A 67 12.21 -2.17 -25.18
N ARG A 68 12.40 -2.77 -26.35
CA ARG A 68 12.71 -2.06 -27.60
C ARG A 68 11.49 -1.41 -28.27
N LEU A 69 10.27 -1.76 -27.85
CA LEU A 69 9.05 -1.15 -28.39
C LEU A 69 9.00 0.34 -28.02
N ALA A 70 8.27 1.14 -28.78
CA ALA A 70 8.04 2.54 -28.42
C ALA A 70 7.31 2.65 -27.05
N PRO A 71 7.59 3.67 -26.22
CA PRO A 71 6.97 3.82 -24.90
C PRO A 71 5.44 3.76 -24.90
N GLU A 72 4.78 4.27 -25.95
CA GLU A 72 3.33 4.28 -26.10
C GLU A 72 2.75 2.86 -26.19
N ILE A 73 3.41 2.00 -26.97
CA ILE A 73 3.03 0.59 -27.12
C ILE A 73 3.26 -0.15 -25.80
N ARG A 74 4.37 0.13 -25.11
CA ARG A 74 4.64 -0.47 -23.80
C ARG A 74 3.59 -0.07 -22.77
N ASN A 75 3.23 1.22 -22.69
CA ASN A 75 2.20 1.70 -21.79
C ASN A 75 0.86 1.02 -22.05
N THR A 76 0.48 0.87 -23.32
CA THR A 76 -0.74 0.12 -23.69
C THR A 76 -0.69 -1.32 -23.19
N ILE A 77 0.43 -2.03 -23.42
CA ILE A 77 0.63 -3.40 -22.92
C ILE A 77 0.53 -3.45 -21.38
N TRP A 78 1.16 -2.50 -20.69
CA TRP A 78 1.13 -2.43 -19.23
C TRP A 78 -0.26 -2.15 -18.68
N GLU A 79 -1.02 -1.26 -19.31
CA GLU A 79 -2.41 -0.97 -18.96
C GLU A 79 -3.28 -2.23 -19.05
N TYR A 80 -3.18 -2.98 -20.14
CA TYR A 80 -3.91 -4.25 -20.29
C TYR A 80 -3.43 -5.33 -19.31
N ALA A 81 -2.12 -5.41 -19.04
CA ALA A 81 -1.55 -6.47 -18.20
C ALA A 81 -1.79 -6.27 -16.69
N ILE A 82 -1.90 -5.01 -16.25
CA ILE A 82 -1.88 -4.63 -14.82
C ILE A 82 -3.16 -3.90 -14.40
N GLY A 83 -3.85 -3.24 -15.32
CA GLY A 83 -5.01 -2.40 -15.03
C GLY A 83 -6.33 -3.15 -14.86
N GLY A 84 -7.38 -2.39 -14.55
CA GLY A 84 -8.77 -2.87 -14.56
C GLY A 84 -9.13 -3.84 -13.42
N SER A 85 -8.19 -4.17 -12.54
CA SER A 85 -8.42 -5.16 -11.49
C SER A 85 -8.98 -4.52 -10.21
N ARG A 86 -9.83 -5.27 -9.52
CA ARG A 86 -10.23 -4.98 -8.14
C ARG A 86 -9.31 -5.73 -7.17
N ILE A 87 -8.39 -5.00 -6.54
CA ILE A 87 -7.41 -5.57 -5.60
C ILE A 87 -8.03 -5.61 -4.21
N ARG A 88 -8.31 -6.82 -3.69
CA ARG A 88 -8.84 -6.98 -2.33
C ARG A 88 -7.71 -7.01 -1.31
N VAL A 89 -7.75 -6.08 -0.36
CA VAL A 89 -6.83 -5.99 0.76
C VAL A 89 -7.56 -6.43 2.02
N PHE A 90 -7.03 -7.46 2.66
CA PHE A 90 -7.42 -7.85 4.01
C PHE A 90 -6.18 -8.25 4.81
N SER A 91 -6.22 -8.02 6.10
CA SER A 91 -5.27 -8.62 7.01
C SER A 91 -5.53 -10.12 7.04
N ALA A 92 -4.49 -10.92 6.82
CA ALA A 92 -4.56 -12.33 7.22
C ALA A 92 -4.67 -12.32 8.75
N THR A 93 -5.90 -12.42 9.24
CA THR A 93 -6.17 -12.51 10.67
C THR A 93 -5.50 -13.77 11.20
N TYR A 94 -4.90 -13.68 12.40
CA TYR A 94 -4.43 -14.76 13.28
C TYR A 94 -2.96 -15.17 13.29
N PHE A 95 -2.14 -14.86 12.28
CA PHE A 95 -0.70 -15.12 12.39
C PHE A 95 0.07 -13.88 11.97
N ASP A 96 1.11 -13.51 12.72
CA ASP A 96 1.96 -12.30 12.64
C ASP A 96 2.66 -12.03 11.29
N ARG A 97 2.16 -12.61 10.21
CA ARG A 97 2.67 -12.42 8.86
C ARG A 97 2.17 -11.09 8.29
N PRO A 98 3.03 -10.37 7.55
CA PRO A 98 2.63 -9.15 6.86
C PRO A 98 1.43 -9.43 5.96
N SER A 99 0.52 -8.45 5.88
CA SER A 99 -0.71 -8.50 5.08
C SER A 99 -0.43 -9.07 3.69
N LYS A 100 -0.93 -10.28 3.40
CA LYS A 100 -0.78 -10.89 2.09
C LYS A 100 -1.78 -10.23 1.16
N LEU A 101 -1.30 -9.60 0.08
CA LEU A 101 -2.19 -9.22 -1.02
C LEU A 101 -2.71 -10.53 -1.63
N SER A 102 -3.98 -10.84 -1.43
CA SER A 102 -4.62 -11.90 -2.19
C SER A 102 -5.32 -11.28 -3.39
N TYR A 103 -5.13 -11.88 -4.54
CA TYR A 103 -5.82 -11.49 -5.74
C TYR A 103 -6.97 -12.46 -5.91
N TRP A 104 -8.19 -11.96 -5.72
CA TRP A 104 -9.38 -12.65 -6.16
C TRP A 104 -9.76 -12.03 -7.48
N PRO A 105 -9.44 -12.68 -8.60
CA PRO A 105 -10.10 -12.32 -9.83
C PRO A 105 -11.60 -12.52 -9.61
N PHE A 106 -12.35 -11.44 -9.43
CA PHE A 106 -13.79 -11.50 -9.46
C PHE A 106 -14.25 -10.67 -10.65
N ASP A 107 -14.59 -11.38 -11.72
CA ASP A 107 -15.34 -10.80 -12.82
C ASP A 107 -16.79 -11.19 -12.54
N PRO A 108 -17.70 -10.22 -12.34
CA PRO A 108 -19.13 -10.50 -12.26
C PRO A 108 -19.66 -11.27 -13.49
N SER A 109 -18.97 -11.20 -14.64
CA SER A 109 -19.34 -11.88 -15.87
C SER A 109 -19.02 -13.38 -15.90
N GLY A 110 -18.18 -13.88 -14.98
CA GLY A 110 -17.73 -15.27 -14.99
C GLY A 110 -16.62 -15.59 -16.01
N GLU A 111 -16.14 -14.61 -16.77
CA GLU A 111 -15.01 -14.79 -17.69
C GLU A 111 -13.70 -15.11 -16.93
N PRO A 112 -12.81 -15.94 -17.50
CA PRO A 112 -11.53 -16.26 -16.89
C PRO A 112 -10.67 -15.01 -16.86
N ILE A 113 -10.59 -14.39 -15.68
CA ILE A 113 -9.70 -13.26 -15.49
C ILE A 113 -8.27 -13.73 -15.71
N MET A 114 -7.63 -13.14 -16.72
CA MET A 114 -6.19 -13.24 -16.91
C MET A 114 -5.49 -13.01 -15.57
N LYS A 115 -4.57 -13.91 -15.22
CA LYS A 115 -3.71 -13.73 -14.05
C LYS A 115 -3.04 -12.37 -14.16
N SER A 116 -3.46 -11.41 -13.33
CA SER A 116 -2.91 -10.08 -13.40
C SER A 116 -1.40 -10.13 -13.19
N ALA A 117 -0.67 -9.43 -14.05
CA ALA A 117 0.77 -9.45 -14.12
C ALA A 117 1.40 -8.54 -13.05
N PHE A 118 0.84 -8.49 -11.84
CA PHE A 118 1.28 -7.64 -10.74
C PHE A 118 2.73 -7.88 -10.30
N GLN A 119 3.38 -8.96 -10.73
CA GLN A 119 4.80 -9.21 -10.46
C GLN A 119 5.74 -8.54 -11.47
N LEU A 120 5.24 -7.92 -12.55
CA LEU A 120 6.06 -7.29 -13.59
C LEU A 120 7.06 -6.29 -13.04
N HIS A 121 6.65 -5.48 -12.06
CA HIS A 121 7.53 -4.51 -11.42
C HIS A 121 8.76 -5.14 -10.72
N LYS A 122 8.80 -6.46 -10.52
CA LYS A 122 9.95 -7.15 -9.92
C LYS A 122 11.01 -7.61 -10.93
N VAL A 123 10.75 -7.51 -12.23
CA VAL A 123 11.62 -8.05 -13.28
C VAL A 123 12.90 -7.23 -13.44
N CYS A 124 12.77 -5.94 -13.74
CA CYS A 124 13.91 -5.03 -13.88
C CYS A 124 13.52 -3.58 -13.51
N ARG A 125 14.52 -2.70 -13.39
CA ARG A 125 14.32 -1.29 -12.99
C ARG A 125 13.44 -0.50 -13.97
N GLN A 126 13.61 -0.73 -15.27
CA GLN A 126 12.81 -0.05 -16.30
C GLN A 126 11.33 -0.44 -16.18
N VAL A 127 11.04 -1.75 -16.14
CA VAL A 127 9.66 -2.23 -15.96
C VAL A 127 9.09 -1.75 -14.62
N TYR A 128 9.87 -1.73 -13.55
CA TYR A 128 9.44 -1.15 -12.27
C TYR A 128 8.98 0.31 -12.43
N ALA A 129 9.82 1.16 -13.05
CA ALA A 129 9.53 2.58 -13.20
C ALA A 129 8.26 2.83 -14.03
N GLU A 130 8.05 2.02 -15.08
CA GLU A 130 6.88 2.13 -15.96
C GLU A 130 5.60 1.56 -15.31
N THR A 131 5.70 0.46 -14.55
CA THR A 131 4.52 -0.29 -14.10
C THR A 131 4.10 -0.04 -12.66
N ALA A 132 5.01 0.36 -11.76
CA ALA A 132 4.68 0.53 -10.36
C ALA A 132 3.60 1.60 -10.11
N PRO A 133 3.59 2.76 -10.80
CA PRO A 133 2.51 3.74 -10.68
C PRO A 133 1.16 3.23 -11.21
N LEU A 134 1.18 2.41 -12.27
CA LEU A 134 -0.01 1.85 -12.91
C LEU A 134 -0.81 0.94 -11.98
N LEU A 135 -0.12 0.24 -11.06
CA LEU A 135 -0.75 -0.56 -10.02
C LEU A 135 -1.75 0.25 -9.18
N TYR A 136 -1.43 1.52 -8.89
CA TYR A 136 -2.26 2.37 -8.04
C TYR A 136 -3.28 3.18 -8.84
N THR A 137 -2.93 3.60 -10.05
CA THR A 137 -3.73 4.50 -10.88
C THR A 137 -4.81 3.79 -11.69
N LEU A 138 -4.60 2.53 -12.05
CA LEU A 138 -5.50 1.77 -12.93
C LEU A 138 -6.38 0.74 -12.21
N ASN A 139 -6.19 0.57 -10.91
CA ASN A 139 -6.87 -0.48 -10.14
C ASN A 139 -7.70 0.09 -9.00
N MET A 140 -8.73 -0.66 -8.62
CA MET A 140 -9.59 -0.33 -7.48
C MET A 140 -9.16 -1.13 -6.25
N PHE A 141 -8.76 -0.45 -5.19
CA PHE A 141 -8.42 -1.12 -3.92
C PHE A 141 -9.68 -1.29 -3.08
N SER A 142 -10.03 -2.53 -2.77
CA SER A 142 -11.20 -2.87 -1.95
C SER A 142 -10.78 -3.45 -0.61
N PHE A 143 -11.50 -3.11 0.44
CA PHE A 143 -11.22 -3.59 1.80
C PHE A 143 -12.44 -4.35 2.34
N TYR A 144 -12.19 -5.28 3.26
CA TYR A 144 -13.27 -6.02 3.92
C TYR A 144 -13.67 -5.35 5.24
N HIS A 145 -12.69 -4.94 6.06
CA HIS A 145 -12.94 -4.24 7.30
C HIS A 145 -12.34 -2.83 7.35
N VAL A 146 -12.92 -1.99 8.23
CA VAL A 146 -12.41 -0.66 8.58
C VAL A 146 -10.94 -0.72 9.04
N SER A 147 -10.58 -1.75 9.81
CA SER A 147 -9.23 -1.96 10.33
C SER A 147 -8.22 -2.32 9.23
N ASP A 148 -8.62 -3.08 8.21
CA ASP A 148 -7.78 -3.41 7.07
C ASP A 148 -7.41 -2.14 6.30
N MET A 149 -8.41 -1.30 6.03
CA MET A 149 -8.23 -0.03 5.34
C MET A 149 -7.33 0.91 6.14
N ASP A 150 -7.60 1.10 7.44
CA ASP A 150 -6.79 1.96 8.29
C ASP A 150 -5.33 1.48 8.39
N ARG A 151 -5.13 0.18 8.61
CA ARG A 151 -3.79 -0.43 8.66
C ARG A 151 -3.06 -0.24 7.32
N TRP A 152 -3.75 -0.50 6.21
CA TRP A 152 -3.16 -0.35 4.89
C TRP A 152 -2.75 1.09 4.60
N ILE A 153 -3.62 2.07 4.89
CA ILE A 153 -3.30 3.50 4.73
C ILE A 153 -2.07 3.87 5.57
N LYS A 154 -2.02 3.43 6.84
CA LYS A 154 -0.91 3.72 7.76
C LYS A 154 0.43 3.15 7.28
N LEU A 155 0.41 2.02 6.57
CA LEU A 155 1.62 1.32 6.10
C LEU A 155 2.10 1.79 4.71
N ARG A 156 1.40 2.75 4.09
CA ARG A 156 1.72 3.21 2.74
C ARG A 156 2.40 4.58 2.77
N PRO A 157 3.53 4.74 2.08
CA PRO A 157 4.13 6.06 1.88
C PRO A 157 3.18 7.00 1.15
N ILE A 158 3.32 8.31 1.43
CA ILE A 158 2.42 9.33 0.89
C ILE A 158 2.40 9.36 -0.65
N GLY A 159 3.53 9.13 -1.32
CA GLY A 159 3.59 9.13 -2.78
C GLY A 159 2.80 7.98 -3.42
N GLN A 160 2.68 6.83 -2.75
CA GLN A 160 1.81 5.74 -3.22
C GLN A 160 0.33 6.09 -3.05
N LEU A 161 -0.03 6.74 -1.93
CA LEU A 161 -1.40 7.20 -1.68
C LEU A 161 -1.82 8.29 -2.67
N GLN A 162 -0.88 9.13 -3.11
CA GLN A 162 -1.10 10.14 -4.16
C GLN A 162 -1.41 9.52 -5.52
N LEU A 163 -0.92 8.32 -5.81
CA LEU A 163 -1.20 7.64 -7.09
C LEU A 163 -2.56 6.96 -7.12
N MET A 164 -3.26 6.86 -5.99
CA MET A 164 -4.56 6.19 -5.96
C MET A 164 -5.65 7.05 -6.58
N THR A 165 -6.34 6.47 -7.56
CA THR A 165 -7.46 7.09 -8.26
C THR A 165 -8.81 6.46 -7.90
N SER A 166 -8.80 5.19 -7.45
CA SER A 166 -10.02 4.41 -7.23
C SER A 166 -9.97 3.59 -5.93
N ILE A 167 -11.02 3.67 -5.11
CA ILE A 167 -11.13 2.91 -3.86
C ILE A 167 -12.55 2.35 -3.66
N GLU A 168 -12.65 1.15 -3.10
CA GLU A 168 -13.89 0.58 -2.59
C GLU A 168 -13.85 0.49 -1.06
N VAL A 169 -14.73 1.25 -0.43
CA VAL A 169 -14.74 1.53 1.00
C VAL A 169 -15.73 0.59 1.71
N PRO A 170 -15.32 -0.07 2.81
CA PRO A 170 -16.23 -0.84 3.65
C PRO A 170 -17.35 0.03 4.22
N PHE A 171 -18.56 -0.52 4.31
CA PHE A 171 -19.70 0.21 4.86
C PHE A 171 -19.42 0.82 6.24
N GLN A 172 -18.73 0.07 7.11
CA GLN A 172 -18.40 0.54 8.46
C GLN A 172 -17.47 1.76 8.42
N TYR A 173 -16.50 1.78 7.51
CA TYR A 173 -15.63 2.95 7.34
C TYR A 173 -16.46 4.13 6.83
N PHE A 174 -17.36 3.91 5.87
CA PHE A 174 -18.22 4.95 5.33
C PHE A 174 -19.19 5.52 6.39
N SER A 175 -19.77 4.68 7.25
CA SER A 175 -20.62 5.13 8.36
C SER A 175 -19.88 6.07 9.33
N LEU A 176 -18.61 5.76 9.65
CA LEU A 176 -17.76 6.66 10.44
C LEU A 176 -17.46 7.96 9.70
N TYR A 177 -17.25 7.89 8.39
CA TYR A 177 -17.04 9.05 7.54
C TYR A 177 -18.28 9.96 7.52
N ASP A 178 -19.47 9.41 7.29
CA ASP A 178 -20.74 10.14 7.28
C ASP A 178 -20.96 10.91 8.59
N ARG A 179 -20.69 10.27 9.74
CA ARG A 179 -20.75 10.87 11.09
C ARG A 179 -19.67 11.92 11.37
N GLY A 180 -18.77 12.21 10.43
CA GLY A 180 -17.68 13.18 10.60
C GLY A 180 -16.50 12.67 11.41
N LEU A 181 -16.45 11.37 11.72
CA LEU A 181 -15.37 10.74 12.49
C LEU A 181 -14.16 10.36 11.62
N ARG A 182 -14.25 10.56 10.30
CA ARG A 182 -13.14 10.38 9.36
C ARG A 182 -12.93 11.64 8.53
N THR A 183 -11.68 11.91 8.21
CA THR A 183 -11.30 13.00 7.30
C THR A 183 -11.79 12.73 5.87
N LYS A 184 -11.89 13.80 5.08
CA LYS A 184 -12.10 13.74 3.63
C LYS A 184 -11.18 12.73 2.94
N PHE A 185 -11.71 12.03 1.93
CA PHE A 185 -10.93 11.09 1.12
C PHE A 185 -9.82 11.83 0.37
N ARG A 186 -10.09 13.00 -0.21
CA ARG A 186 -9.04 13.82 -0.87
C ARG A 186 -7.88 14.22 0.03
N LYS A 187 -8.10 14.30 1.35
CA LYS A 187 -7.00 14.56 2.30
C LYS A 187 -6.03 13.38 2.37
N LYS A 188 -6.53 12.15 2.20
CA LYS A 188 -5.73 10.91 2.23
C LYS A 188 -5.24 10.50 0.84
N PHE A 189 -6.08 10.73 -0.17
CA PHE A 189 -5.90 10.32 -1.57
C PHE A 189 -6.15 11.54 -2.48
N PRO A 190 -5.18 12.44 -2.64
CA PRO A 190 -5.38 13.72 -3.33
C PRO A 190 -5.95 13.61 -4.75
N ASN A 191 -5.59 12.53 -5.46
CA ASN A 191 -5.99 12.28 -6.84
C ASN A 191 -7.12 11.26 -6.98
N ILE A 192 -7.92 11.06 -5.92
CA ILE A 192 -9.07 10.17 -5.98
C ILE A 192 -10.10 10.69 -6.99
N LYS A 193 -10.51 9.81 -7.90
CA LYS A 193 -11.52 10.06 -8.95
C LYS A 193 -12.76 9.22 -8.73
N ARG A 194 -12.62 8.02 -8.17
CA ARG A 194 -13.72 7.07 -7.98
C ARG A 194 -13.78 6.52 -6.56
N ILE A 195 -14.96 6.59 -5.96
CA ILE A 195 -15.25 6.04 -4.64
C ILE A 195 -16.44 5.07 -4.76
N SER A 196 -16.16 3.79 -4.58
CA SER A 196 -17.19 2.76 -4.43
C SER A 196 -17.45 2.54 -2.94
N ILE A 197 -18.70 2.38 -2.54
CA ILE A 197 -19.11 2.14 -1.16
C ILE A 197 -19.82 0.79 -1.10
N GLN A 198 -19.38 -0.09 -0.21
CA GLN A 198 -20.08 -1.34 0.05
C GLN A 198 -21.41 -1.04 0.74
N GLY A 199 -22.51 -1.52 0.16
CA GLY A 199 -23.84 -1.40 0.73
C GLY A 199 -24.09 -2.43 1.83
N THR A 200 -25.06 -2.16 2.71
CA THR A 200 -25.57 -3.15 3.67
C THR A 200 -26.73 -3.95 3.07
N TYR A 201 -26.92 -5.19 3.52
CA TYR A 201 -28.09 -5.97 3.14
C TYR A 201 -29.38 -5.32 3.67
N THR A 202 -30.04 -4.49 2.86
CA THR A 202 -31.46 -4.15 3.07
C THR A 202 -32.30 -4.97 2.10
N THR A 203 -33.36 -5.62 2.58
CA THR A 203 -34.23 -6.50 1.78
C THR A 203 -35.21 -5.74 0.88
N ILE A 204 -35.36 -4.43 1.08
CA ILE A 204 -36.37 -3.62 0.37
C ILE A 204 -35.70 -2.79 -0.73
N GLU A 205 -35.99 -3.10 -1.99
CA GLU A 205 -35.37 -2.47 -3.16
C GLU A 205 -35.63 -0.96 -3.27
N SER A 206 -36.86 -0.50 -3.00
CA SER A 206 -37.19 0.94 -3.03
C SER A 206 -36.31 1.76 -2.08
N ARG A 207 -36.01 1.20 -0.90
CA ARG A 207 -35.12 1.81 0.09
C ARG A 207 -33.65 1.79 -0.35
N ARG A 208 -33.24 0.88 -1.25
CA ARG A 208 -31.87 0.83 -1.79
C ARG A 208 -31.58 2.03 -2.69
N GLU A 209 -32.49 2.34 -3.62
CA GLU A 209 -32.27 3.43 -4.57
C GLU A 209 -32.28 4.81 -3.89
N GLU A 210 -33.19 5.03 -2.93
CA GLU A 210 -33.17 6.26 -2.13
C GLU A 210 -31.89 6.37 -1.30
N SER A 211 -31.49 5.28 -0.63
CA SER A 211 -30.23 5.23 0.14
C SER A 211 -29.02 5.49 -0.74
N LYS A 212 -28.99 4.93 -1.96
CA LYS A 212 -27.93 5.13 -2.94
C LYS A 212 -27.83 6.58 -3.37
N LYS A 213 -28.96 7.23 -3.71
CA LYS A 213 -29.00 8.67 -4.04
C LYS A 213 -28.49 9.52 -2.89
N ARG A 214 -28.93 9.25 -1.66
CA ARG A 214 -28.48 9.96 -0.46
C ARG A 214 -26.97 9.85 -0.26
N VAL A 215 -26.42 8.63 -0.39
CA VAL A 215 -24.99 8.37 -0.27
C VAL A 215 -24.20 9.12 -1.35
N VAL A 216 -24.62 9.03 -2.61
CA VAL A 216 -23.96 9.71 -3.74
C VAL A 216 -23.95 11.22 -3.53
N ASN A 217 -25.09 11.83 -3.20
CA ASN A 217 -25.20 13.27 -2.97
C ASN A 217 -24.31 13.74 -1.81
N MET A 218 -24.29 12.99 -0.71
CA MET A 218 -23.46 13.31 0.46
C MET A 218 -21.96 13.23 0.15
N VAL A 219 -21.51 12.20 -0.60
CA VAL A 219 -20.11 12.11 -1.00
C VAL A 219 -19.72 13.24 -1.95
N LYS A 220 -20.55 13.54 -2.95
CA LYS A 220 -20.30 14.63 -3.90
C LYS A 220 -20.24 15.99 -3.21
N GLN A 221 -21.15 16.26 -2.27
CA GLN A 221 -21.12 17.48 -1.46
C GLN A 221 -19.81 17.64 -0.68
N ARG A 222 -19.23 16.54 -0.17
CA ARG A 222 -18.02 16.58 0.66
C ARG A 222 -16.71 16.54 -0.13
N GLU A 223 -16.65 15.74 -1.19
CA GLU A 223 -15.44 15.44 -1.96
C GLU A 223 -15.39 16.16 -3.32
N GLY A 224 -16.48 16.74 -3.81
CA GLY A 224 -16.56 17.41 -5.11
C GLY A 224 -17.43 16.65 -6.11
N GLU A 225 -18.05 17.39 -7.02
CA GLU A 225 -18.94 16.85 -8.08
C GLU A 225 -18.19 16.02 -9.13
N ASP A 226 -16.88 16.21 -9.26
CA ASP A 226 -15.99 15.51 -10.18
C ASP A 226 -15.64 14.08 -9.72
N VAL A 227 -16.03 13.70 -8.51
CA VAL A 227 -15.81 12.35 -7.99
C VAL A 227 -16.95 11.41 -8.44
N GLU A 228 -16.58 10.32 -9.11
CA GLU A 228 -17.47 9.23 -9.45
C GLU A 228 -17.81 8.41 -8.19
N VAL A 229 -19.09 8.26 -7.88
CA VAL A 229 -19.55 7.55 -6.69
C VAL A 229 -20.42 6.36 -7.09
N HIS A 230 -20.06 5.17 -6.61
CA HIS A 230 -20.84 3.94 -6.82
C HIS A 230 -21.21 3.31 -5.47
N VAL A 231 -22.42 2.77 -5.37
CA VAL A 231 -22.81 1.94 -4.22
C VAL A 231 -22.94 0.50 -4.71
N VAL A 232 -22.13 -0.38 -4.16
CA VAL A 232 -22.03 -1.79 -4.54
C VAL A 232 -22.71 -2.63 -3.47
N TRP A 233 -23.85 -3.23 -3.80
CA TRP A 233 -24.51 -4.22 -2.96
C TRP A 233 -23.93 -5.59 -3.33
N ARG A 234 -23.36 -6.29 -2.35
CA ARG A 234 -22.95 -7.70 -2.47
C ARG A 234 -23.91 -8.56 -1.67
#